data_AF-A0A811RGZ9-F1
#
_entry.id   AF-A0A811RGZ9-F1
#
_cell.length_a   1.000
_cell.length_b   1.000
_cell.length_c   1.000
_cell.angle_alpha   90.00
_cell.angle_beta   90.00
_cell.angle_gamma   90.00
#
_symmetry.space_group_name_H-M   'P 1'
#
loop_
_entity.id
_entity.type
_entity.pdbx_description
1 polymer ?
#
loop_
_entity_poly.entity_id
_entity_poly.type
_entity_poly.pdbx_seq_one_letter_code
_entity_poly.pdbx_strand_id
1 'polypeptide(L)'
;MNRNSAPGPDGFGPSFYTAAWQTVTDAVMEFLGAFHNEVIQLAQVNRSYMILLPKTLDATSVTAFRPICLQNCCVKILAKILTTQLQAQIKSLVDLDRTGFIKGRSITENFVYATELVQYYHKRKLPTLVIKLDFAKAFDTVNWDALDLVLQTRGFSDKWRRWIMCILQSSHSVVLVNGVPGPWTNCRRGLRQGDPMSPYLFILVADVLQMLIRADIEIRHLILQNAGCPVL
;
A
#
# COMPACT_ATOMS: atom_id res chain seq x y z
N MET A 1 12.48 -4.23 10.74
CA MET A 1 11.78 -5.38 10.11
C MET A 1 11.72 -6.49 11.15
N ASN A 2 10.78 -7.44 11.06
CA ASN A 2 10.78 -8.61 11.96
C ASN A 2 11.93 -9.54 11.57
N ARG A 3 12.76 -9.93 12.54
CA ARG A 3 13.94 -10.79 12.33
C ARG A 3 13.58 -12.15 11.72
N ASN A 4 12.38 -12.65 12.00
CA ASN A 4 11.91 -13.97 11.59
C ASN A 4 11.09 -13.96 10.29
N SER A 5 11.03 -12.81 9.58
CA SER A 5 10.35 -12.76 8.29
C SER A 5 11.08 -13.57 7.22
N ALA A 6 10.31 -14.20 6.34
CA ALA A 6 10.84 -14.98 5.24
C ALA A 6 11.70 -14.12 4.26
N PRO A 7 12.79 -14.69 3.72
CA PRO A 7 13.64 -14.02 2.74
C PRO A 7 12.95 -13.89 1.37
N GLY A 8 13.56 -13.08 0.51
CA GLY A 8 13.20 -13.04 -0.91
C GLY A 8 13.96 -14.10 -1.72
N PRO A 9 13.95 -13.97 -3.07
CA PRO A 9 14.68 -14.84 -3.99
C PRO A 9 16.18 -15.03 -3.70
N ASP A 10 16.83 -14.03 -3.11
CA ASP A 10 18.26 -14.07 -2.76
C ASP A 10 18.58 -14.95 -1.53
N GLY A 11 17.56 -15.39 -0.79
CA GLY A 11 17.73 -16.18 0.44
C GLY A 11 18.18 -15.37 1.67
N PHE A 12 18.49 -14.08 1.53
CA PHE A 12 18.99 -13.24 2.62
C PHE A 12 17.85 -12.53 3.35
N GLY A 13 17.43 -13.10 4.47
CA GLY A 13 16.37 -12.56 5.32
C GLY A 13 16.86 -11.50 6.32
N PRO A 14 15.94 -10.84 7.06
CA PRO A 14 16.31 -9.84 8.07
C PRO A 14 17.25 -10.37 9.17
N SER A 15 17.18 -11.66 9.49
CA SER A 15 18.09 -12.33 10.43
C SER A 15 19.54 -12.29 9.97
N PHE A 16 19.79 -12.52 8.67
CA PHE A 16 21.12 -12.40 8.06
C PHE A 16 21.65 -10.97 8.17
N TYR A 17 20.87 -9.97 7.74
CA TYR A 17 21.29 -8.57 7.80
C TYR A 17 21.57 -8.10 9.22
N THR A 18 20.86 -8.63 10.21
CA THR A 18 21.10 -8.30 11.63
C THR A 18 22.39 -8.96 12.14
N ALA A 19 22.62 -10.23 11.80
CA ALA A 19 23.79 -10.97 12.25
C ALA A 19 25.09 -10.50 11.56
N ALA A 20 25.02 -10.20 10.26
CA ALA A 20 26.15 -9.81 9.43
C ALA A 20 26.24 -8.29 9.19
N TRP A 21 25.54 -7.47 10.00
CA TRP A 21 25.42 -6.02 9.76
C TRP A 21 26.76 -5.33 9.57
N GLN A 22 27.74 -5.64 10.44
CA GLN A 22 29.09 -5.07 10.37
C GLN A 22 29.80 -5.37 9.05
N THR A 23 29.45 -6.46 8.38
CA THR A 23 30.04 -6.87 7.09
C THR A 23 29.28 -6.27 5.91
N VAL A 24 27.95 -6.20 5.98
CA VAL A 24 27.11 -5.80 4.83
C VAL A 24 26.77 -4.30 4.81
N THR A 25 27.06 -3.57 5.89
CA THR A 25 26.66 -2.16 6.03
C THR A 25 27.16 -1.29 4.88
N ASP A 26 28.42 -1.42 4.47
CA ASP A 26 29.00 -0.58 3.42
C ASP A 26 28.32 -0.83 2.07
N ALA A 27 28.08 -2.10 1.73
CA ALA A 27 27.35 -2.47 0.52
C ALA A 27 25.89 -1.99 0.55
N VAL A 28 25.23 -2.03 1.71
CA VAL A 28 23.86 -1.49 1.87
C VAL A 28 23.85 0.03 1.71
N MET A 29 24.83 0.73 2.28
CA MET A 29 24.94 2.19 2.16
C MET A 29 25.28 2.62 0.74
N GLU A 30 26.16 1.90 0.05
CA GLU A 30 26.45 2.09 -1.38
C GLU A 30 25.20 1.88 -2.23
N PHE A 31 24.45 0.79 -1.99
CA PHE A 31 23.16 0.53 -2.64
C PHE A 31 22.17 1.68 -2.45
N LEU A 32 22.01 2.17 -1.21
CA LEU A 32 21.12 3.29 -0.90
C LEU A 32 21.59 4.60 -1.54
N GLY A 33 22.91 4.84 -1.57
CA GLY A 33 23.51 6.01 -2.22
C GLY A 33 23.31 6.00 -3.73
N ALA A 34 23.55 4.86 -4.38
CA ALA A 34 23.32 4.65 -5.81
C ALA A 34 21.83 4.85 -6.17
N PHE A 35 20.91 4.38 -5.31
CA PHE A 35 19.49 4.66 -5.46
C PHE A 35 19.15 6.14 -5.31
N HIS A 36 19.68 6.80 -4.27
CA HIS A 36 19.45 8.22 -4.03
C HIS A 36 19.92 9.09 -5.19
N ASN A 37 21.02 8.71 -5.84
CA ASN A 37 21.62 9.39 -6.98
C ASN A 37 21.01 8.97 -8.34
N GLU A 38 20.00 8.10 -8.36
CA GLU A 38 19.31 7.65 -9.58
C GLU A 38 20.23 6.92 -10.59
N VAL A 39 21.33 6.31 -10.12
CA VAL A 39 22.32 5.59 -10.97
C VAL A 39 22.25 4.06 -10.84
N ILE A 40 21.36 3.56 -9.97
CA ILE A 40 21.26 2.13 -9.66
C ILE A 40 20.51 1.33 -10.73
N GLN A 41 20.99 0.12 -11.02
CA GLN A 41 20.24 -0.88 -11.80
C GLN A 41 19.34 -1.75 -10.90
N LEU A 42 18.24 -1.15 -10.43
CA LEU A 42 17.36 -1.77 -9.42
C LEU A 42 16.72 -3.09 -9.88
N ALA A 43 16.50 -3.28 -11.19
CA ALA A 43 15.86 -4.48 -11.77
C ALA A 43 16.59 -5.80 -11.45
N GLN A 44 17.90 -5.75 -11.21
CA GLN A 44 18.67 -6.95 -10.87
C GLN A 44 18.30 -7.51 -9.50
N VAL A 45 18.04 -6.63 -8.53
CA VAL A 45 17.78 -7.00 -7.12
C VAL A 45 16.32 -6.87 -6.73
N ASN A 46 15.50 -6.16 -7.50
CA ASN A 46 14.08 -5.92 -7.22
C ASN A 46 13.16 -7.08 -7.64
N ARG A 47 13.53 -8.25 -7.16
CA ARG A 47 12.87 -9.53 -7.42
C ARG A 47 12.05 -9.96 -6.22
N SER A 48 10.93 -10.64 -6.48
CA SER A 48 10.10 -11.20 -5.43
C SER A 48 9.45 -12.54 -5.78
N TYR A 49 9.32 -13.37 -4.77
CA TYR A 49 8.50 -14.58 -4.81
C TYR A 49 7.06 -14.25 -4.38
N MET A 50 6.09 -14.54 -5.23
CA MET A 50 4.67 -14.38 -4.94
C MET A 50 4.13 -15.71 -4.41
N ILE A 51 3.82 -15.74 -3.12
CA ILE A 51 3.22 -16.88 -2.43
C ILE A 51 1.71 -16.68 -2.36
N LEU A 52 0.95 -17.72 -2.68
CA LEU A 52 -0.51 -17.72 -2.59
C LEU A 52 -0.95 -18.22 -1.22
N LEU A 53 -1.41 -17.32 -0.36
CA LEU A 53 -1.99 -17.69 0.95
C LEU A 53 -3.50 -17.90 0.82
N PRO A 54 -4.04 -19.07 1.21
CA PRO A 54 -5.47 -19.33 1.14
C PRO A 54 -6.23 -18.41 2.11
N LYS A 55 -7.37 -17.84 1.67
CA LYS A 55 -8.29 -17.06 2.53
C LYS A 55 -9.13 -17.96 3.43
N THR A 56 -9.35 -19.20 3.01
CA THR A 56 -10.19 -20.23 3.65
C THR A 56 -9.51 -21.58 3.50
N LEU A 57 -9.78 -22.53 4.40
CA LEU A 57 -9.15 -23.85 4.38
C LEU A 57 -9.38 -24.61 3.06
N ASP A 58 -10.59 -24.54 2.51
CA ASP A 58 -10.97 -25.25 1.27
C ASP A 58 -10.83 -24.38 0.01
N ALA A 59 -9.77 -23.57 -0.07
CA ALA A 59 -9.54 -22.68 -1.20
C ALA A 59 -9.23 -23.45 -2.49
N THR A 60 -10.22 -23.59 -3.38
CA THR A 60 -10.10 -24.27 -4.68
C THR A 60 -10.02 -23.31 -5.87
N SER A 61 -10.45 -22.06 -5.70
CA SER A 61 -10.41 -21.02 -6.74
C SER A 61 -9.26 -20.04 -6.53
N VAL A 62 -8.66 -19.55 -7.62
CA VAL A 62 -7.59 -18.54 -7.58
C VAL A 62 -8.01 -17.27 -6.83
N THR A 63 -9.30 -16.89 -6.90
CA THR A 63 -9.82 -15.71 -6.18
C THR A 63 -9.88 -15.90 -4.66
N ALA A 64 -9.81 -17.14 -4.18
CA ALA A 64 -9.76 -17.49 -2.77
C ALA A 64 -8.33 -17.40 -2.18
N PHE A 65 -7.34 -16.98 -2.95
CA PHE A 65 -5.97 -16.77 -2.47
C PHE A 65 -5.62 -15.27 -2.34
N ARG A 66 -4.69 -14.97 -1.44
CA ARG A 66 -4.03 -13.66 -1.30
C ARG A 66 -2.59 -13.80 -1.79
N PRO A 67 -2.18 -13.08 -2.85
CA PRO A 67 -0.80 -13.10 -3.29
C PRO A 67 0.06 -12.25 -2.36
N ILE A 68 1.03 -12.83 -1.66
CA ILE A 68 2.02 -12.12 -0.85
C ILE A 68 3.37 -12.14 -1.54
N CYS A 69 3.96 -10.98 -1.76
CA CYS A 69 5.26 -10.82 -2.38
C CYS A 69 6.39 -10.80 -1.33
N LEU A 70 7.26 -11.79 -1.40
CA LEU A 70 8.51 -11.85 -0.65
C LEU A 70 9.63 -11.20 -1.47
N GLN A 71 9.86 -9.90 -1.26
CA GLN A 71 10.96 -9.17 -1.88
C GLN A 71 12.30 -9.46 -1.19
N ASN A 72 13.39 -9.32 -1.95
CA ASN A 72 14.76 -9.26 -1.44
C ASN A 72 14.88 -8.19 -0.33
N CYS A 73 15.66 -8.51 0.70
CA CYS A 73 15.65 -7.72 1.94
C CYS A 73 16.29 -6.33 1.76
N CYS A 74 17.28 -6.17 0.87
CA CYS A 74 17.85 -4.86 0.54
C CYS A 74 16.80 -3.87 0.00
N VAL A 75 15.91 -4.34 -0.88
CA VAL A 75 14.81 -3.53 -1.41
C VAL A 75 13.76 -3.25 -0.33
N LYS A 76 13.50 -4.21 0.57
CA LYS A 76 12.63 -3.97 1.75
C LYS A 76 13.22 -2.92 2.69
N ILE A 77 14.53 -2.88 2.89
CA ILE A 77 15.21 -1.83 3.68
C ILE A 77 14.93 -0.46 3.04
N LEU A 78 15.19 -0.34 1.73
CA LEU A 78 14.91 0.88 0.98
C LEU A 78 13.43 1.30 1.10
N ALA A 79 12.50 0.40 0.79
CA ALA A 79 11.07 0.67 0.87
C ALA A 79 10.65 1.07 2.29
N LYS A 80 11.26 0.48 3.32
CA LYS A 80 10.98 0.82 4.72
C LYS A 80 11.48 2.21 5.09
N ILE A 81 12.64 2.64 4.60
CA ILE A 81 13.15 4.01 4.79
C ILE A 81 12.17 5.01 4.17
N LEU A 82 11.76 4.79 2.93
CA LEU A 82 10.80 5.66 2.23
C LEU A 82 9.44 5.68 2.94
N THR A 83 8.97 4.51 3.40
CA THR A 83 7.73 4.38 4.17
C THR A 83 7.78 5.20 5.46
N THR A 84 8.89 5.16 6.20
CA THR A 84 9.03 5.93 7.45
C THR A 84 8.93 7.43 7.18
N GLN A 85 9.53 7.92 6.09
CA GLN A 85 9.42 9.33 5.69
C GLN A 85 7.99 9.69 5.28
N LEU A 86 7.34 8.83 4.48
CA LEU A 86 5.94 9.01 4.08
C LEU A 86 5.00 9.01 5.29
N GLN A 87 5.20 8.13 6.27
CA GLN A 87 4.41 8.06 7.48
C GLN A 87 4.44 9.36 8.31
N ALA A 88 5.53 10.12 8.25
CA ALA A 88 5.62 11.41 8.93
C ALA A 88 4.71 12.47 8.29
N GLN A 89 4.49 12.37 6.97
CA GLN A 89 3.71 13.33 6.19
C GLN A 89 2.27 12.84 5.92
N ILE A 90 1.99 11.54 6.02
CA ILE A 90 0.70 10.96 5.60
C ILE A 90 -0.50 11.58 6.33
N LYS A 91 -0.32 12.02 7.57
CA LYS A 91 -1.41 12.59 8.40
C LYS A 91 -1.88 13.95 7.89
N SER A 92 -1.01 14.74 7.25
CA SER A 92 -1.41 16.01 6.63
C SER A 92 -1.93 15.84 5.22
N LEU A 93 -1.66 14.69 4.58
CA LEU A 93 -2.02 14.40 3.19
C LEU A 93 -3.35 13.66 3.02
N VAL A 94 -3.87 13.07 4.10
CA VAL A 94 -5.04 12.19 4.08
C VAL A 94 -6.04 12.61 5.14
N ASP A 95 -7.32 12.60 4.77
CA ASP A 95 -8.43 13.01 5.62
C ASP A 95 -8.51 12.26 6.95
N LEU A 96 -9.10 12.90 7.98
CA LEU A 96 -9.31 12.34 9.32
C LEU A 96 -10.09 11.02 9.31
N ASP A 97 -11.08 10.89 8.43
CA ASP A 97 -11.99 9.74 8.40
C ASP A 97 -11.31 8.44 7.91
N ARG A 98 -10.09 8.52 7.36
CA ARG A 98 -9.32 7.34 6.93
C ARG A 98 -8.57 6.72 8.11
N THR A 99 -9.11 5.66 8.69
CA THR A 99 -8.48 5.01 9.85
C THR A 99 -7.51 3.88 9.49
N GLY A 100 -7.65 3.27 8.30
CA GLY A 100 -6.82 2.15 7.86
C GLY A 100 -5.33 2.51 7.68
N PHE A 101 -4.44 1.68 8.23
CA PHE A 101 -2.96 1.76 8.11
C PHE A 101 -2.28 3.06 8.60
N ILE A 102 -3.01 4.03 9.15
CA ILE A 102 -2.45 5.26 9.73
C ILE A 102 -2.21 5.06 11.22
N LYS A 103 -0.97 5.29 11.67
CA LYS A 103 -0.60 5.11 13.08
C LYS A 103 -1.38 6.05 13.98
N GLY A 104 -2.10 5.49 14.95
CA GLY A 104 -2.88 6.22 15.94
C GLY A 104 -4.34 6.47 15.55
N ARG A 105 -4.82 5.86 14.47
CA ARG A 105 -6.25 5.77 14.15
C ARG A 105 -6.73 4.33 14.33
N SER A 106 -7.95 4.16 14.83
CA SER A 106 -8.52 2.83 15.07
C SER A 106 -9.73 2.59 14.18
N ILE A 107 -9.84 1.38 13.61
CA ILE A 107 -11.05 0.97 12.87
C ILE A 107 -12.30 1.02 13.76
N THR A 108 -12.13 0.88 15.08
CA THR A 108 -13.20 0.98 16.06
C THR A 108 -13.86 2.37 16.04
N GLU A 109 -13.09 3.44 15.80
CA GLU A 109 -13.63 4.81 15.73
C GLU A 109 -14.59 4.95 14.54
N ASN A 110 -14.19 4.46 13.35
CA ASN A 110 -15.07 4.45 12.17
C ASN A 110 -16.31 3.58 12.38
N PHE A 111 -16.17 2.45 13.07
CA PHE A 111 -17.31 1.57 13.38
C PHE A 111 -18.32 2.25 14.31
N VAL A 112 -17.85 2.90 15.38
CA VAL A 112 -18.70 3.65 16.32
C VAL A 112 -19.41 4.77 15.57
N TYR A 113 -18.69 5.58 14.81
CA TYR A 113 -19.26 6.69 14.06
C TYR A 113 -20.29 6.24 13.02
N ALA A 114 -20.01 5.18 12.25
CA ALA A 114 -20.98 4.59 11.32
C ALA A 114 -22.24 4.10 12.05
N THR A 115 -22.06 3.46 13.21
CA THR A 115 -23.18 2.92 14.02
C THR A 115 -24.06 4.04 14.55
N GLU A 116 -23.45 5.11 15.08
CA GLU A 116 -24.18 6.29 15.58
C GLU A 116 -24.97 6.97 14.48
N LEU A 117 -24.37 7.16 13.29
CA LEU A 117 -25.07 7.72 12.13
C LEU A 117 -26.31 6.88 11.78
N VAL A 118 -26.14 5.56 11.60
CA VAL A 118 -27.25 4.66 11.24
C VAL A 118 -28.34 4.68 12.31
N GLN A 119 -27.98 4.62 13.60
CA GLN A 119 -28.94 4.66 14.70
C GLN A 119 -29.70 5.98 14.76
N TYR A 120 -29.01 7.10 14.52
CA TYR A 120 -29.63 8.43 14.50
C TYR A 120 -30.70 8.53 13.40
N TYR A 121 -30.35 8.17 12.17
CA TYR A 121 -31.27 8.23 11.03
C TYR A 121 -32.46 7.29 11.23
N HIS A 122 -32.22 6.09 11.75
CA HIS A 122 -33.27 5.13 12.07
C HIS A 122 -34.26 5.69 13.11
N LYS A 123 -33.77 6.28 14.22
CA LYS A 123 -34.64 6.88 15.26
C LYS A 123 -35.48 8.05 14.72
N ARG A 124 -34.92 8.85 13.80
CA ARG A 124 -35.60 10.01 13.20
C ARG A 124 -36.50 9.66 12.01
N LYS A 125 -36.51 8.40 11.56
CA LYS A 125 -37.24 7.93 10.37
C LYS A 125 -36.94 8.74 9.11
N LEU A 126 -35.70 9.18 8.96
CA LEU A 126 -35.25 9.91 7.78
C LEU A 126 -34.95 8.93 6.64
N PRO A 127 -35.46 9.17 5.42
CA PRO A 127 -35.10 8.37 4.25
C PRO A 127 -33.58 8.42 4.04
N THR A 128 -32.91 7.28 4.18
CA THR A 128 -31.45 7.19 4.18
C THR A 128 -31.01 6.01 3.34
N LEU A 129 -30.00 6.22 2.48
CA LEU A 129 -29.34 5.17 1.72
C LEU A 129 -27.91 5.00 2.23
N VAL A 130 -27.52 3.75 2.52
CA VAL A 130 -26.14 3.41 2.90
C VAL A 130 -25.52 2.62 1.76
N ILE A 131 -24.43 3.15 1.20
CA ILE A 131 -23.70 2.53 0.08
C ILE A 131 -22.40 1.95 0.62
N LYS A 132 -22.22 0.64 0.47
CA LYS A 132 -20.97 -0.06 0.81
C LYS A 132 -20.18 -0.33 -0.46
N LEU A 133 -19.02 0.31 -0.59
CA LEU A 133 -18.11 0.14 -1.71
C LEU A 133 -16.91 -0.72 -1.29
N ASP A 134 -16.47 -1.60 -2.18
CA ASP A 134 -15.26 -2.41 -1.99
C ASP A 134 -14.38 -2.35 -3.24
N PHE A 135 -13.07 -2.28 -3.04
CA PHE A 135 -12.10 -2.23 -4.14
C PHE A 135 -11.70 -3.63 -4.58
N ALA A 136 -12.22 -4.07 -5.72
CA ALA A 136 -11.82 -5.33 -6.32
C ALA A 136 -10.31 -5.34 -6.61
N LYS A 137 -9.59 -6.28 -5.98
CA LYS A 137 -8.13 -6.45 -6.12
C LYS A 137 -7.35 -5.13 -5.92
N ALA A 138 -7.74 -4.38 -4.89
CA ALA A 138 -7.22 -3.06 -4.51
C ALA A 138 -5.73 -2.81 -4.81
N PHE A 139 -4.85 -3.70 -4.38
CA PHE A 139 -3.41 -3.54 -4.62
C PHE A 139 -3.01 -3.89 -6.06
N ASP A 140 -3.59 -4.93 -6.66
CA ASP A 140 -3.15 -5.45 -7.96
C ASP A 140 -3.60 -4.57 -9.14
N THR A 141 -4.53 -3.65 -8.92
CA THR A 141 -5.19 -2.85 -9.96
C THR A 141 -4.75 -1.39 -10.02
N VAL A 142 -3.93 -0.92 -9.08
CA VAL A 142 -3.44 0.47 -9.07
C VAL A 142 -2.68 0.78 -10.35
N ASN A 143 -3.18 1.74 -11.13
CA ASN A 143 -2.48 2.25 -12.31
C ASN A 143 -1.34 3.20 -11.86
N TRP A 144 -0.14 3.01 -12.41
CA TRP A 144 1.05 3.76 -12.00
C TRP A 144 1.05 5.21 -12.49
N ASP A 145 0.51 5.49 -13.67
CA ASP A 145 0.41 6.86 -14.19
C ASP A 145 -0.57 7.68 -13.34
N ALA A 146 -1.69 7.08 -12.95
CA ALA A 146 -2.66 7.68 -12.04
C ALA A 146 -2.04 7.90 -10.65
N LEU A 147 -1.25 6.95 -10.15
CA LEU A 147 -0.51 7.12 -8.89
C LEU A 147 0.51 8.27 -8.99
N ASP A 148 1.23 8.40 -10.11
CA ASP A 148 2.19 9.49 -10.31
C ASP A 148 1.50 10.85 -10.29
N LEU A 149 0.38 10.97 -11.02
CA LEU A 149 -0.43 12.19 -11.06
C LEU A 149 -0.98 12.55 -9.67
N VAL A 150 -1.40 11.55 -8.91
CA VAL A 150 -1.83 11.71 -7.52
C VAL A 150 -0.70 12.26 -6.64
N LEU A 151 0.50 11.71 -6.76
CA LEU A 151 1.67 12.18 -6.01
C LEU A 151 2.06 13.61 -6.44
N GLN A 152 2.04 13.90 -7.73
CA GLN A 152 2.30 15.24 -8.26
C GLN A 152 1.32 16.27 -7.71
N THR A 153 0.02 15.96 -7.74
CA THR A 153 -1.05 16.85 -7.26
C THR A 153 -0.95 17.11 -5.76
N ARG A 154 -0.47 16.12 -4.99
CA ARG A 154 -0.22 16.26 -3.55
C ARG A 154 1.12 16.91 -3.20
N GLY A 155 1.85 17.44 -4.19
CA GLY A 155 3.07 18.23 -3.98
C GLY A 155 4.32 17.40 -3.69
N PHE A 156 4.33 16.11 -4.02
CA PHE A 156 5.55 15.32 -3.93
C PHE A 156 6.58 15.80 -4.96
N SER A 157 7.85 15.88 -4.56
CA SER A 157 8.93 16.31 -5.45
C SER A 157 9.12 15.33 -6.60
N ASP A 158 9.62 15.83 -7.74
CA ASP A 158 9.90 14.99 -8.91
C ASP A 158 10.89 13.87 -8.59
N LYS A 159 11.87 14.14 -7.72
CA LYS A 159 12.82 13.13 -7.25
C LYS A 159 12.11 11.99 -6.52
N TRP A 160 11.20 12.32 -5.61
CA TRP A 160 10.44 11.30 -4.88
C TRP A 160 9.57 10.45 -5.81
N ARG A 161 8.87 11.10 -6.74
CA ARG A 161 8.08 10.42 -7.77
C ARG A 161 8.91 9.48 -8.62
N ARG A 162 10.08 9.93 -9.11
CA ARG A 162 11.02 9.07 -9.84
C ARG A 162 11.51 7.88 -9.02
N TRP A 163 11.76 8.05 -7.73
CA TRP A 163 12.08 6.94 -6.82
C TRP A 163 10.94 5.91 -6.74
N ILE A 164 9.70 6.36 -6.57
CA ILE A 164 8.53 5.46 -6.55
C ILE A 164 8.40 4.73 -7.89
N MET A 165 8.47 5.45 -9.02
CA MET A 165 8.36 4.84 -10.35
C MET A 165 9.50 3.85 -10.63
N CYS A 166 10.74 4.18 -10.22
CA CYS A 166 11.88 3.27 -10.33
C CYS A 166 11.63 1.95 -9.59
N ILE A 167 11.13 2.00 -8.34
CA ILE A 167 10.81 0.80 -7.56
C ILE A 167 9.67 -0.01 -8.19
N LEU A 168 8.64 0.64 -8.70
CA LEU A 168 7.50 -0.04 -9.31
C LEU A 168 7.86 -0.66 -10.66
N GLN A 169 8.48 0.10 -11.57
CA GLN A 169 8.79 -0.35 -12.92
C GLN A 169 9.90 -1.39 -12.99
N SER A 170 10.85 -1.37 -12.05
CA SER A 170 11.91 -2.39 -11.98
C SER A 170 11.49 -3.69 -11.29
N SER A 171 10.22 -3.83 -10.93
CA SER A 171 9.73 -4.97 -10.16
C SER A 171 9.54 -6.22 -11.03
N HIS A 172 10.24 -7.29 -10.65
CA HIS A 172 10.07 -8.62 -11.22
C HIS A 172 9.50 -9.58 -10.18
N SER A 173 8.48 -10.34 -10.54
CA SER A 173 7.82 -11.27 -9.64
C SER A 173 7.60 -12.62 -10.30
N VAL A 174 7.64 -13.69 -9.52
CA VAL A 174 7.33 -15.05 -9.96
C VAL A 174 6.38 -15.69 -8.97
N VAL A 175 5.36 -16.40 -9.46
CA VAL A 175 4.44 -17.17 -8.61
C VAL A 175 5.12 -18.47 -8.18
N LEU A 176 5.10 -18.75 -6.88
CA LEU A 176 5.57 -20.02 -6.34
C LEU A 176 4.40 -20.97 -6.24
N VAL A 177 4.52 -22.12 -6.91
CA VAL A 177 3.56 -23.22 -6.84
C VAL A 177 4.26 -24.39 -6.19
N ASN A 178 3.81 -24.80 -5.01
CA ASN A 178 4.42 -25.89 -4.22
C ASN A 178 5.94 -25.73 -4.01
N GLY A 179 6.39 -24.49 -3.77
CA GLY A 179 7.80 -24.16 -3.58
C GLY A 179 8.62 -24.02 -4.86
N VAL A 180 8.05 -24.31 -6.02
CA VAL A 180 8.73 -24.20 -7.32
C VAL A 180 8.37 -22.86 -7.97
N PRO A 181 9.37 -22.02 -8.33
CA PRO A 181 9.11 -20.77 -9.04
C PRO A 181 8.72 -21.06 -10.49
N GLY A 182 7.66 -20.43 -10.97
CA GLY A 182 7.28 -20.40 -12.39
C GLY A 182 8.15 -19.44 -13.24
N PRO A 183 7.61 -18.92 -14.36
CA PRO A 183 8.30 -17.92 -15.16
C PRO A 183 8.31 -16.54 -14.48
N TRP A 184 9.39 -15.79 -14.67
CA TRP A 184 9.46 -14.40 -14.23
C TRP A 184 8.50 -13.53 -15.02
N THR A 185 7.81 -12.65 -14.30
CA THR A 185 6.86 -11.70 -14.87
C THR A 185 7.21 -10.28 -14.43
N ASN A 186 7.11 -9.34 -15.38
CA ASN A 186 7.27 -7.93 -15.09
C ASN A 186 5.92 -7.37 -14.67
N CYS A 187 5.88 -6.68 -13.54
CA CYS A 187 4.67 -5.95 -13.16
C CYS A 187 4.52 -4.73 -14.09
N ARG A 188 3.29 -4.44 -14.50
CA ARG A 188 2.96 -3.24 -15.31
C ARG A 188 1.99 -2.30 -14.59
N ARG A 189 1.43 -2.77 -13.49
CA ARG A 189 0.50 -2.06 -12.61
C ARG A 189 0.49 -2.76 -11.26
N GLY A 190 -0.18 -2.12 -10.31
CA GLY A 190 -0.41 -2.63 -8.98
C GLY A 190 0.74 -2.35 -8.02
N LEU A 191 0.49 -2.70 -6.76
CA LEU A 191 1.38 -2.52 -5.63
C LEU A 191 1.59 -3.89 -4.99
N ARG A 192 2.82 -4.21 -4.58
CA ARG A 192 3.11 -5.52 -3.99
C ARG A 192 2.50 -5.65 -2.61
N GLN A 193 1.65 -6.65 -2.40
CA GLN A 193 1.22 -7.02 -1.05
C GLN A 193 2.40 -7.61 -0.27
N GLY A 194 2.66 -7.09 0.92
CA GLY A 194 3.82 -7.45 1.75
C GLY A 194 4.96 -6.42 1.70
N ASP A 195 4.91 -5.46 0.76
CA ASP A 195 5.79 -4.29 0.78
C ASP A 195 5.28 -3.28 1.83
N PRO A 196 6.14 -2.74 2.72
CA PRO A 196 5.74 -1.77 3.73
C PRO A 196 5.15 -0.47 3.15
N MET A 197 5.50 -0.09 1.93
CA MET A 197 5.10 1.18 1.31
C MET A 197 3.75 1.08 0.59
N SER A 198 3.43 -0.10 0.04
CA SER A 198 2.21 -0.35 -0.73
C SER A 198 0.92 0.12 -0.05
N PRO A 199 0.66 -0.14 1.26
CA PRO A 199 -0.55 0.33 1.92
C PRO A 199 -0.69 1.86 1.90
N TYR A 200 0.40 2.59 2.05
CA TYR A 200 0.38 4.06 2.07
C TYR A 200 0.14 4.66 0.68
N LEU A 201 0.79 4.11 -0.34
CA LEU A 201 0.53 4.51 -1.72
C LEU A 201 -0.92 4.23 -2.13
N PHE A 202 -1.45 3.07 -1.71
CA PHE A 202 -2.86 2.74 -1.96
C PHE A 202 -3.81 3.74 -1.30
N ILE A 203 -3.54 4.16 -0.05
CA ILE A 203 -4.38 5.15 0.64
C ILE A 203 -4.44 6.46 -0.13
N LEU A 204 -3.31 6.96 -0.64
CA LEU A 204 -3.28 8.21 -1.41
C LEU A 204 -4.14 8.13 -2.67
N VAL A 205 -4.19 6.98 -3.32
CA VAL A 205 -5.05 6.73 -4.50
C VAL A 205 -6.51 6.60 -4.08
N ALA A 206 -6.81 5.80 -3.05
CA ALA A 206 -8.16 5.57 -2.57
C ALA A 206 -8.83 6.85 -2.02
N ASP A 207 -8.03 7.76 -1.47
CA ASP A 207 -8.48 9.05 -0.94
C ASP A 207 -9.03 9.97 -2.04
N VAL A 208 -8.59 9.82 -3.30
CA VAL A 208 -9.13 10.59 -4.44
C VAL A 208 -10.65 10.40 -4.57
N LEU A 209 -11.15 9.17 -4.43
CA LEU A 209 -12.58 8.90 -4.50
C LEU A 209 -13.35 9.64 -3.40
N GLN A 210 -12.79 9.69 -2.19
CA GLN A 210 -13.42 10.42 -1.08
C GLN A 210 -13.41 11.93 -1.33
N MET A 211 -12.32 12.49 -1.85
CA MET A 211 -12.25 13.89 -2.22
C MET A 211 -13.28 14.24 -3.29
N LEU A 212 -13.46 13.39 -4.31
CA LEU A 212 -14.46 13.57 -5.35
C LEU A 212 -15.88 13.55 -4.79
N ILE A 213 -16.21 12.57 -3.92
CA ILE A 213 -17.53 12.48 -3.28
C ILE A 213 -17.83 13.73 -2.45
N ARG A 214 -16.83 14.27 -1.75
CA ARG A 214 -17.02 15.46 -0.91
C ARG A 214 -17.07 16.77 -1.69
N ALA A 215 -16.42 16.84 -2.84
CA ALA A 215 -16.47 18.00 -3.73
C ALA A 215 -17.81 18.07 -4.49
N ASP A 216 -18.54 16.96 -4.57
CA ASP A 216 -19.83 16.89 -5.22
C ASP A 216 -20.91 17.63 -4.40
N ILE A 217 -21.55 18.61 -5.03
CA ILE A 217 -22.56 19.47 -4.40
C ILE A 217 -23.93 18.79 -4.25
N GLU A 218 -24.17 17.67 -4.92
CA GLU A 218 -25.39 16.89 -4.82
C GLU A 218 -25.30 15.87 -3.67
N ILE A 219 -24.09 15.40 -3.36
CA ILE A 219 -23.84 14.42 -2.30
C ILE A 219 -23.63 15.14 -0.95
N ARG A 220 -24.74 15.46 -0.27
CA ARG A 220 -24.72 16.23 0.98
C ARG A 220 -24.91 15.38 2.22
N HIS A 221 -24.40 15.88 3.35
CA HIS A 221 -24.83 15.39 4.64
C HIS A 221 -26.33 15.70 4.83
N LEU A 222 -27.14 14.69 5.13
CA LEU A 222 -28.60 14.79 5.25
C LEU A 222 -29.10 15.70 6.41
N ILE A 223 -28.18 16.29 7.19
CA ILE A 223 -28.51 17.01 8.44
C ILE A 223 -27.76 18.33 8.49
N LEU A 224 -26.43 18.29 8.36
CA LEU A 224 -25.60 19.48 8.31
C LEU A 224 -25.64 20.03 6.89
N GLN A 225 -26.52 21.01 6.65
CA GLN A 225 -26.74 21.59 5.33
C GLN A 225 -25.48 22.17 4.66
N ASN A 226 -24.42 22.42 5.45
CA ASN A 226 -23.12 22.92 4.99
C ASN A 226 -21.95 21.92 5.19
N ALA A 227 -22.22 20.66 5.55
CA ALA A 227 -21.18 19.63 5.65
C ALA A 227 -21.25 18.65 4.49
N GLY A 228 -20.08 18.22 4.01
CA GLY A 228 -19.96 17.14 3.02
C GLY A 228 -20.48 15.82 3.59
N CYS A 229 -20.92 14.92 2.70
CA CYS A 229 -21.34 13.58 3.10
C CYS A 229 -20.22 12.85 3.86
N PRO A 230 -20.52 12.19 4.99
CA PRO A 230 -19.54 11.40 5.72
C PRO A 230 -19.10 10.20 4.86
N VAL A 231 -17.80 10.06 4.64
CA VAL A 231 -17.19 8.96 3.86
C VAL A 231 -16.21 8.24 4.78
N LEU A 232 -16.48 6.96 5.07
CA LEU A 232 -15.79 6.15 6.08
C LEU A 232 -14.94 5.02 5.48
#